data_AF-A0A9D7ZLQ8-F1
#
_entry.id   AF-A0A9D7ZLQ8-F1
#
_cell.length_a   1.000
_cell.length_b   1.000
_cell.length_c   1.000
_cell.angle_alpha   90.00
_cell.angle_beta   90.00
_cell.angle_gamma   90.00
#
_symmetry.space_group_name_H-M   'P 1'
#
loop_
_entity.id
_entity.type
_entity.pdbx_description
1 polymer ?
#
loop_
_entity_poly.entity_id
_entity_poly.type
_entity_poly.pdbx_seq_one_letter_code
_entity_poly.pdbx_strand_id
1 'polypeptide(L)' 'MMKIAVIGTGYVGLVTGTCLAETGNTVT' A
#
# COMPACT_ATOMS: atom_id res chain seq x y z
N MET A 1 -0.19 -1.03 13.14
CA MET A 1 -1.34 -1.16 12.23
C MET A 1 -1.91 0.23 11.96
N MET A 2 -1.80 0.71 10.73
CA MET A 2 -2.35 1.99 10.28
C MET A 2 -3.17 1.80 9.01
N LYS A 3 -4.10 2.73 8.75
CA LYS A 3 -4.81 2.81 7.47
C LYS A 3 -4.05 3.75 6.54
N ILE A 4 -3.60 3.24 5.40
CA ILE A 4 -2.77 3.98 4.44
C ILE A 4 -3.48 4.00 3.09
N ALA A 5 -3.65 5.17 2.50
CA ALA A 5 -4.23 5.30 1.16
C ALA A 5 -3.11 5.48 0.11
N VAL A 6 -3.06 4.62 -0.91
CA VAL A 6 -2.07 4.73 -2.00
C VAL A 6 -2.78 5.22 -3.26
N ILE A 7 -2.40 6.41 -3.73
CA ILE A 7 -2.99 7.01 -4.93
C ILE A 7 -2.10 6.77 -6.14
N GLY A 8 -2.66 6.14 -7.16
CA GLY A 8 -1.99 5.80 -8.42
C GLY A 8 -1.74 4.30 -8.58
N THR A 9 -2.04 3.77 -9.76
CA THR A 9 -1.98 2.34 -10.09
C THR A 9 -0.73 1.94 -10.89
N GLY A 10 0.25 2.83 -10.95
CA GLY A 10 1.55 2.52 -11.57
C GLY A 10 2.33 1.49 -10.76
N TYR A 11 3.41 0.97 -11.35
CA TYR A 11 4.30 -0.01 -10.71
C TYR A 11 4.68 0.37 -9.27
N VAL A 12 5.05 1.64 -9.05
CA VAL A 12 5.44 2.15 -7.73
C VAL A 12 4.29 2.06 -6.73
N GLY A 13 3.07 2.44 -7.14
CA GLY A 13 1.88 2.38 -6.28
C GLY A 13 1.52 0.95 -5.88
N LEU A 14 1.56 0.03 -6.86
CA LEU A 14 1.26 -1.38 -6.61
C LEU A 14 2.29 -2.03 -5.69
N VAL A 15 3.58 -1.91 -6.00
CA VAL A 15 4.65 -2.53 -5.18
C VAL A 15 4.66 -1.94 -3.77
N THR A 16 4.58 -0.61 -3.66
CA THR A 16 4.58 0.05 -2.35
C THR A 16 3.36 -0.34 -1.54
N GLY A 17 2.17 -0.38 -2.15
CA GLY A 17 0.94 -0.81 -1.50
C GLY A 17 1.01 -2.26 -1.01
N THR A 18 1.59 -3.17 -1.79
CA THR A 18 1.79 -4.57 -1.38
C THR A 18 2.74 -4.69 -0.20
N CYS A 19 3.90 -4.02 -0.22
CA CYS A 19 4.86 -4.04 0.89
C CYS A 19 4.26 -3.44 2.18
N LEU A 20 3.49 -2.36 2.06
CA LEU A 20 2.79 -1.75 3.19
C LEU A 20 1.71 -2.66 3.76
N ALA A 21 0.99 -3.40 2.92
CA ALA A 21 0.01 -4.39 3.36
C ALA A 21 0.67 -5.59 4.06
N GLU A 22 1.80 -6.08 3.54
CA GLU A 22 2.57 -7.19 4.12
C GLU A 22 3.11 -6.86 5.52
N THR A 23 3.51 -5.61 5.75
CA THR A 23 3.93 -5.12 7.08
C THR A 23 2.77 -4.95 8.08
N GLY A 24 1.56 -5.35 7.69
CA GLY A 24 0.38 -5.36 8.54
C GLY A 24 -0.39 -4.05 8.54
N ASN A 25 -0.26 -3.19 7.52
CA ASN A 25 -1.11 -2.01 7.38
C ASN A 25 -2.33 -2.33 6.52
N THR A 26 -3.45 -1.67 6.81
CA THR A 26 -4.62 -1.74 5.92
C THR A 26 -4.44 -0.71 4.84
N VAL A 27 -4.19 -1.17 3.61
CA VAL A 27 -3.96 -0.30 2.45
C VAL A 27 -5.24 -0.19 1.60
N THR A 28 -5.56 1.01 1.11
CA THR A 28 -6.70 1.29 0.22
C THR A 28 -6.30 2.18 -0.94
#